data_AF-A0A935WQ77-F1
#
_entry.id   AF-A0A935WQ77-F1
#
_cell.length_a   1.000
_cell.length_b   1.000
_cell.length_c   1.000
_cell.angle_alpha   90.00
_cell.angle_beta   90.00
_cell.angle_gamma   90.00
#
_symmetry.space_group_name_H-M   'P 1'
#
loop_
_entity.id
_entity.type
_entity.pdbx_description
1 polymer ?
#
loop_
_entity_poly.entity_id
_entity_poly.type
_entity_poly.pdbx_seq_one_letter_code
_entity_poly.pdbx_strand_id
1 'polypeptide(L)'
;MRAALNARYILGLVLTALASVSASAMLMSGCQTRCTKTTDCGSGSYCLAGRCETQCFVDEDCRSPPECSSNPSACQPLGFRCNSIGLCVGQLDVDREGGTRDVPTSDLIGPVEGWDDPPGTGHAFIVNEIGIAGRNTGFNIDGLCQNDVCQDNMLWQLGEFGNEQIKQGILGGESLLLLEVAGLDEPYKGNDGRLTLKIYSARDADDPYYPSNNFSRPEGSDTCCEFKIVPLSISGPPPQARARAPARVTRAQLESLAPVPVTFTLTFGDPPYPEIRVERVFFRGRINPSLTEFTEGLLGGALPMTVLSHINNPYCRNNGPANALCKKTFVDDSTLLDLVSTLLSDTPDVDLDGDGLECVLDTDGDSRIDTCCDGAGSGSRTCKNAEGTCNGPTIPPTDPSRPWTCAFNAARLTDGYSVAISFSAVRASIVGVGQ
;
A
#
# COMPACT_ATOMS: atom_id res chain seq x y z
N MET A 1 28.24 -65.15 -10.18
CA MET A 1 26.98 -65.37 -9.43
C MET A 1 26.99 -64.55 -8.17
N ARG A 2 26.47 -63.31 -8.22
CA ARG A 2 26.10 -62.47 -7.07
C ARG A 2 25.35 -61.26 -7.64
N ALA A 3 24.09 -61.52 -7.95
CA ALA A 3 23.05 -60.54 -8.23
C ALA A 3 21.80 -61.05 -7.49
N ALA A 4 20.97 -60.13 -7.00
CA ALA A 4 19.78 -60.34 -6.17
C ALA A 4 20.02 -60.38 -4.66
N LEU A 5 20.03 -59.19 -4.04
CA LEU A 5 19.41 -58.88 -2.75
C LEU A 5 19.69 -57.41 -2.43
N ASN A 6 18.75 -56.53 -2.80
CA ASN A 6 18.44 -55.26 -2.11
C ASN A 6 17.43 -54.43 -2.93
N ALA A 7 16.22 -54.98 -3.10
CA ALA A 7 15.08 -54.25 -3.67
C ALA A 7 13.80 -54.67 -2.94
N ARG A 8 13.72 -54.45 -1.62
CA ARG A 8 12.50 -54.68 -0.80
C ARG A 8 12.37 -53.76 0.44
N TYR A 9 12.92 -52.55 0.42
CA TYR A 9 12.78 -51.60 1.55
C TYR A 9 12.37 -50.17 1.17
N ILE A 10 11.75 -49.98 0.01
CA ILE A 10 11.18 -48.69 -0.39
C ILE A 10 9.83 -48.95 -1.05
N LEU A 11 8.83 -49.41 -0.30
CA LEU A 11 7.43 -49.39 -0.74
C LEU A 11 6.40 -49.58 0.40
N GLY A 12 6.73 -49.13 1.61
CA GLY A 12 5.92 -49.46 2.80
C GLY A 12 5.77 -48.36 3.86
N LEU A 13 5.97 -47.08 3.52
CA LEU A 13 5.92 -46.00 4.53
C LEU A 13 5.60 -44.59 4.00
N VAL A 14 4.72 -44.46 2.99
CA VAL A 14 4.23 -43.13 2.55
C VAL A 14 2.69 -43.09 2.39
N LEU A 15 1.96 -44.13 2.78
CA LEU A 15 0.50 -44.21 2.62
C LEU A 15 -0.31 -44.08 3.93
N THR A 16 0.28 -43.48 4.98
CA THR A 16 -0.41 -43.17 6.24
C THR A 16 -0.02 -41.78 6.77
N ALA A 17 -0.28 -40.74 5.96
CA ALA A 17 -0.26 -39.34 6.39
C ALA A 17 -1.42 -38.53 5.77
N LEU A 18 -2.55 -39.19 5.53
CA LEU A 18 -3.79 -38.62 4.98
C LEU A 18 -4.96 -38.92 5.92
N ALA A 19 -4.82 -38.55 7.19
CA ALA A 19 -5.92 -38.50 8.15
C ALA A 19 -5.43 -37.87 9.46
N SER A 20 -5.53 -36.54 9.58
CA SER A 20 -5.70 -35.75 10.82
C SER A 20 -4.96 -34.41 10.79
N VAL A 21 -5.44 -33.45 9.99
CA VAL A 21 -5.36 -32.01 10.36
C VAL A 21 -6.70 -31.39 9.96
N SER A 22 -7.70 -31.68 10.79
CA SER A 22 -8.98 -30.97 10.82
C SER A 22 -9.04 -30.30 12.19
N ALA A 23 -9.36 -29.00 12.20
CA ALA A 23 -9.62 -28.18 13.37
C ALA A 23 -8.39 -27.72 14.20
N SER A 24 -7.66 -26.74 13.65
CA SER A 24 -7.07 -25.62 14.40
C SER A 24 -6.98 -24.38 13.48
N ALA A 25 -8.11 -23.98 12.90
CA ALA A 25 -8.29 -22.66 12.32
C ALA A 25 -9.11 -21.84 13.33
N MET A 26 -8.48 -21.45 14.42
CA MET A 26 -9.02 -20.47 15.35
C MET A 26 -7.90 -19.50 15.72
N LEU A 27 -8.17 -18.22 15.43
CA LEU A 27 -7.51 -17.02 15.95
C LEU A 27 -6.19 -16.61 15.25
N MET A 28 -6.25 -16.34 13.94
CA MET A 28 -5.58 -15.14 13.43
C MET A 28 -6.67 -14.14 13.07
N SER A 29 -6.75 -13.06 13.85
CA SER A 29 -7.69 -11.96 13.66
C SER A 29 -7.30 -11.15 12.43
N GLY A 30 -7.61 -11.66 11.24
CA GLY A 30 -7.92 -10.78 10.13
C GLY A 30 -9.15 -9.98 10.50
N CYS A 31 -9.17 -8.67 10.20
CA CYS A 31 -10.33 -7.80 10.45
C CYS A 31 -11.60 -8.49 9.94
N GLN A 32 -12.45 -8.98 10.84
CA GLN A 32 -13.76 -9.46 10.45
C GLN A 32 -14.51 -8.24 9.93
N THR A 33 -14.79 -8.20 8.62
CA THR A 33 -15.58 -7.12 8.01
C THR A 33 -17.00 -7.05 8.56
N ARG A 34 -17.44 -8.08 9.29
CA ARG A 34 -18.69 -8.11 10.04
C ARG A 34 -18.41 -8.13 11.53
N CYS A 35 -19.13 -7.30 12.26
CA CYS A 35 -19.06 -7.22 13.71
C CYS A 35 -20.45 -7.24 14.30
N THR A 36 -20.53 -7.62 15.56
CA THR A 36 -21.73 -7.45 16.39
C THR A 36 -21.49 -6.44 17.51
N LYS A 37 -20.22 -6.24 17.87
CA LYS A 37 -19.75 -5.33 18.92
C LYS A 37 -18.43 -4.69 18.48
N THR A 38 -18.14 -3.50 19.02
CA THR A 38 -16.91 -2.72 18.75
C THR A 38 -15.62 -3.52 18.96
N THR A 39 -15.59 -4.42 19.95
CA THR A 39 -14.44 -5.28 20.25
C THR A 39 -14.11 -6.29 19.14
N ASP A 40 -15.05 -6.58 18.25
CA ASP A 40 -14.88 -7.53 17.15
C ASP A 40 -13.99 -6.94 16.04
N CYS A 41 -13.77 -5.62 16.07
CA CYS A 41 -13.14 -4.85 14.99
C CYS A 41 -11.66 -4.55 15.17
N GLY A 42 -11.05 -5.04 16.25
CA GLY A 42 -9.68 -4.69 16.62
C GLY A 42 -9.56 -3.29 17.23
N SER A 43 -8.38 -2.98 17.76
CA SER A 43 -8.10 -1.67 18.37
C SER A 43 -8.18 -0.56 17.34
N GLY A 44 -9.00 0.45 17.61
CA GLY A 44 -9.13 1.66 16.79
C GLY A 44 -10.27 1.66 15.76
N SER A 45 -11.03 0.56 15.69
CA SER A 45 -12.23 0.45 14.87
C SER A 45 -13.47 0.35 15.75
N TYR A 46 -14.64 0.67 15.21
CA TYR A 46 -15.91 0.49 15.88
C TYR A 46 -16.93 -0.21 15.00
N CYS A 47 -17.92 -0.84 15.64
CA CYS A 47 -18.94 -1.58 14.91
C CYS A 47 -20.11 -0.67 14.55
N LEU A 48 -20.27 -0.35 13.27
CA LEU A 48 -21.39 0.43 12.74
C LEU A 48 -22.18 -0.41 11.73
N ALA A 49 -23.49 -0.55 11.95
CA ALA A 49 -24.37 -1.33 11.07
C ALA A 49 -23.88 -2.76 10.78
N GLY A 50 -23.16 -3.37 11.74
CA GLY A 50 -22.61 -4.70 11.61
C GLY A 50 -21.34 -4.80 10.78
N ARG A 51 -20.65 -3.68 10.53
CA ARG A 51 -19.33 -3.61 9.88
C ARG A 51 -18.33 -2.86 10.75
N CYS A 52 -17.07 -3.27 10.66
CA CYS A 52 -15.98 -2.58 11.32
C CYS A 52 -15.62 -1.33 10.52
N GLU A 53 -15.94 -0.17 11.09
CA GLU A 53 -15.58 1.14 10.58
C GLU A 53 -14.38 1.68 11.34
N THR A 54 -13.55 2.46 10.65
CA THR A 54 -12.47 3.23 11.27
C THR A 54 -12.96 4.65 11.58
N GLN A 55 -12.28 5.39 12.46
CA GLN A 55 -12.70 6.76 12.82
C GLN A 55 -12.62 7.73 11.65
N CYS A 56 -11.61 7.58 10.80
CA CYS A 56 -11.52 8.28 9.53
C CYS A 56 -11.00 7.37 8.42
N PHE A 57 -11.22 7.80 7.18
CA PHE A 57 -10.64 7.20 5.97
C PHE A 57 -9.77 8.20 5.22
N VAL A 58 -10.11 9.49 5.31
CA VAL A 58 -9.28 10.61 4.86
C VAL A 58 -9.09 11.60 6.00
N ASP A 59 -8.06 12.45 5.92
CA ASP A 59 -7.79 13.50 6.90
C ASP A 59 -9.02 14.40 7.15
N GLU A 60 -9.83 14.62 6.12
CA GLU A 60 -11.05 15.41 6.23
C GLU A 60 -12.11 14.77 7.13
N ASP A 61 -12.20 13.45 7.20
CA ASP A 61 -13.12 12.79 8.13
C ASP A 61 -12.68 13.02 9.58
N CYS A 62 -11.39 13.26 9.82
CA CYS A 62 -10.89 13.56 11.16
C CYS A 62 -11.15 15.04 11.53
N ARG A 63 -11.02 15.95 10.55
CA ARG A 63 -11.29 17.40 10.71
C ARG A 63 -12.78 17.74 10.77
N SER A 64 -13.56 17.07 9.93
CA SER A 64 -14.98 17.29 9.66
C SER A 64 -15.71 15.93 9.62
N PRO A 65 -15.90 15.26 10.78
CA PRO A 65 -16.48 13.92 10.80
C PRO A 65 -17.83 13.85 10.07
N PRO A 66 -18.13 12.78 9.32
CA PRO A 66 -19.36 12.70 8.51
C PRO A 66 -20.65 12.92 9.31
N GLU A 67 -20.71 12.47 10.58
CA GLU A 67 -21.84 12.76 11.48
C GLU A 67 -22.07 14.27 11.71
N CYS A 68 -21.04 15.09 11.53
CA CYS A 68 -21.06 16.53 11.75
C CYS A 68 -21.51 17.33 10.52
N SER A 69 -21.70 16.68 9.36
CA SER A 69 -22.13 17.33 8.11
C SER A 69 -23.43 18.14 8.26
N SER A 70 -24.32 17.72 9.17
CA SER A 70 -25.59 18.38 9.45
C SER A 70 -25.50 19.58 10.40
N ASN A 71 -24.44 19.67 11.21
CA ASN A 71 -24.20 20.79 12.14
C ASN A 71 -22.69 20.94 12.44
N PRO A 72 -21.92 21.54 11.51
CA PRO A 72 -20.46 21.64 11.64
C PRO A 72 -20.01 22.40 12.89
N SER A 73 -20.81 23.39 13.31
CA SER A 73 -20.54 24.21 14.49
C SER A 73 -20.70 23.50 15.84
N ALA A 74 -21.36 22.34 15.88
CA ALA A 74 -21.62 21.61 17.11
C ALA A 74 -20.68 20.43 17.35
N CYS A 75 -19.77 20.16 16.41
CA CYS A 75 -18.81 19.08 16.52
C CYS A 75 -17.40 19.59 16.83
N GLN A 76 -16.67 18.80 17.60
CA GLN A 76 -15.22 18.95 17.72
C GLN A 76 -14.56 18.01 16.71
N PRO A 77 -13.48 18.46 16.02
CA PRO A 77 -12.63 17.57 15.24
C PRO A 77 -12.15 16.40 16.10
N LEU A 78 -12.11 15.20 15.52
CA LEU A 78 -11.58 14.00 16.19
C LEU A 78 -10.05 13.93 16.09
N GLY A 79 -9.46 14.67 15.15
CA GLY A 79 -8.02 14.80 14.91
C GLY A 79 -7.78 15.64 13.65
N PHE A 80 -6.55 15.65 13.14
CA PHE A 80 -6.22 16.35 11.89
C PHE A 80 -5.93 15.41 10.73
N ARG A 81 -5.45 14.21 11.03
CA ARG A 81 -5.01 13.25 10.02
C ARG A 81 -5.57 11.88 10.29
N CYS A 82 -5.83 11.16 9.22
CA CYS A 82 -6.25 9.77 9.25
C CYS A 82 -5.01 8.90 9.18
N ASN A 83 -4.60 8.31 10.29
CA ASN A 83 -3.44 7.42 10.27
C ASN A 83 -3.70 6.13 9.48
N SER A 84 -2.66 5.32 9.35
CA SER A 84 -2.65 4.08 8.54
C SER A 84 -3.67 3.03 8.98
N ILE A 85 -4.13 3.07 10.23
CA ILE A 85 -5.17 2.18 10.78
C ILE A 85 -6.56 2.83 10.85
N GLY A 86 -6.72 4.02 10.27
CA GLY A 86 -7.99 4.73 10.19
C GLY A 86 -8.40 5.45 11.48
N LEU A 87 -7.45 5.77 12.35
CA LEU A 87 -7.67 6.61 13.52
C LEU A 87 -7.43 8.08 13.21
N CYS A 88 -8.26 8.93 13.81
CA CYS A 88 -8.01 10.36 13.86
C CYS A 88 -6.83 10.61 14.79
N VAL A 89 -5.74 11.17 14.29
CA VAL A 89 -4.54 11.51 15.08
C VAL A 89 -4.22 13.00 14.97
N GLY A 90 -3.48 13.50 15.97
CA GLY A 90 -3.09 14.91 16.15
C GLY A 90 -4.03 15.69 17.09
N GLN A 91 -3.46 16.45 18.02
CA GLN A 91 -4.19 17.38 18.91
C GLN A 91 -4.16 18.81 18.37
N LEU A 92 -5.25 19.56 18.62
CA LEU A 92 -5.50 20.96 18.21
C LEU A 92 -4.64 22.01 18.92
N ASP A 93 -3.50 21.64 19.52
CA ASP A 93 -2.78 22.51 20.46
C ASP A 93 -1.50 23.18 19.92
N VAL A 94 -1.09 22.98 18.66
CA VAL A 94 -0.01 23.80 18.08
C VAL A 94 -0.18 23.96 16.58
N ASP A 95 -0.13 25.21 16.11
CA ASP A 95 0.07 25.56 14.70
C ASP A 95 1.32 24.84 14.20
N ARG A 96 1.14 23.77 13.40
CA ARG A 96 2.24 22.98 12.87
C ARG A 96 2.90 23.80 11.74
N GLU A 97 3.86 24.65 12.09
CA GLU A 97 4.84 25.22 11.16
C GLU A 97 5.72 24.09 10.62
N GLY A 98 5.23 23.38 9.60
CA GLY A 98 5.87 22.16 9.12
C GLY A 98 5.28 21.67 7.81
N GLY A 99 5.25 22.55 6.81
CA GLY A 99 5.33 22.25 5.38
C GLY A 99 4.72 20.95 4.87
N THR A 100 3.40 20.75 5.00
CA THR A 100 2.71 20.24 3.81
C THR A 100 2.93 21.30 2.76
N ARG A 101 3.73 21.02 1.73
CA ARG A 101 3.83 21.90 0.56
C ARG A 101 2.39 22.27 0.22
N ASP A 102 2.05 23.55 0.37
CA ASP A 102 0.80 24.06 -0.15
C ASP A 102 0.84 23.67 -1.62
N VAL A 103 0.14 22.58 -1.98
CA VAL A 103 -0.16 22.28 -3.37
C VAL A 103 -0.70 23.60 -3.86
N PRO A 104 -0.06 24.26 -4.85
CA PRO A 104 -0.47 25.59 -5.25
C PRO A 104 -1.97 25.52 -5.54
N THR A 105 -2.79 25.99 -4.59
CA THR A 105 -4.26 25.89 -4.69
C THR A 105 -4.74 26.77 -5.83
N SER A 106 -3.87 27.66 -6.33
CA SER A 106 -3.96 28.37 -7.59
C SER A 106 -4.17 27.47 -8.80
N ASP A 107 -3.68 26.22 -8.79
CA ASP A 107 -3.88 25.28 -9.90
C ASP A 107 -5.23 24.55 -9.79
N LEU A 108 -5.83 24.50 -8.59
CA LEU A 108 -7.13 23.87 -8.29
C LEU A 108 -8.30 24.87 -8.28
N ILE A 109 -8.23 26.01 -9.01
CA ILE A 109 -9.30 27.03 -9.00
C ILE A 109 -10.55 26.58 -9.78
N GLY A 110 -11.36 25.70 -9.21
CA GLY A 110 -12.68 25.31 -9.73
C GLY A 110 -13.01 23.83 -9.48
N PRO A 111 -14.20 23.38 -9.89
CA PRO A 111 -14.59 21.98 -9.70
C PRO A 111 -13.66 21.06 -10.51
N VAL A 112 -13.31 19.92 -9.91
CA VAL A 112 -12.56 18.83 -10.56
C VAL A 112 -13.57 17.93 -11.26
N GLU A 113 -13.42 17.73 -12.56
CA GLU A 113 -14.37 16.93 -13.33
C GLU A 113 -14.29 15.45 -12.95
N GLY A 114 -15.42 14.76 -12.97
CA GLY A 114 -15.52 13.34 -12.61
C GLY A 114 -15.38 13.00 -11.12
N TRP A 115 -15.24 13.99 -10.23
CA TRP A 115 -14.96 13.77 -8.80
C TRP A 115 -16.06 12.96 -8.10
N ASP A 116 -17.32 13.36 -8.34
CA ASP A 116 -18.53 12.74 -7.76
C ASP A 116 -19.16 11.68 -8.67
N ASP A 117 -18.57 11.42 -9.84
CA ASP A 117 -19.12 10.42 -10.75
C ASP A 117 -19.03 9.01 -10.13
N PRO A 118 -20.05 8.15 -10.31
CA PRO A 118 -19.96 6.77 -9.86
C PRO A 118 -18.85 6.00 -10.60
N PRO A 119 -18.35 4.88 -10.05
CA PRO A 119 -17.38 4.04 -10.74
C PRO A 119 -17.90 3.52 -12.08
N GLY A 120 -17.02 3.54 -13.10
CA GLY A 120 -17.31 3.04 -14.44
C GLY A 120 -17.87 4.09 -15.41
N THR A 121 -17.93 5.37 -15.02
CA THR A 121 -18.31 6.46 -15.95
C THR A 121 -17.13 7.00 -16.75
N GLY A 122 -15.90 6.81 -16.26
CA GLY A 122 -14.68 7.25 -16.91
C GLY A 122 -14.03 6.19 -17.80
N HIS A 123 -12.82 6.48 -18.27
CA HIS A 123 -11.99 5.52 -19.00
C HIS A 123 -11.20 4.67 -18.02
N ALA A 124 -11.54 3.38 -17.95
CA ALA A 124 -10.87 2.42 -17.09
C ALA A 124 -9.69 1.74 -17.79
N PHE A 125 -8.63 1.49 -17.03
CA PHE A 125 -7.43 0.79 -17.41
C PHE A 125 -7.07 -0.23 -16.33
N ILE A 126 -6.81 -1.48 -16.71
CA ILE A 126 -6.30 -2.52 -15.81
C ILE A 126 -4.78 -2.60 -15.93
N VAL A 127 -4.09 -2.55 -14.78
CA VAL A 127 -2.65 -2.72 -14.72
C VAL A 127 -2.27 -4.14 -15.13
N ASN A 128 -1.47 -4.27 -16.19
CA ASN A 128 -1.03 -5.55 -16.76
C ASN A 128 0.47 -5.80 -16.56
N GLU A 129 1.23 -4.78 -16.17
CA GLU A 129 2.62 -4.91 -15.70
C GLU A 129 2.83 -3.97 -14.53
N ILE A 130 3.46 -4.45 -13.45
CA ILE A 130 3.82 -3.63 -12.29
C ILE A 130 5.17 -4.10 -11.74
N GLY A 131 5.93 -3.20 -11.14
CA GLY A 131 7.17 -3.53 -10.45
C GLY A 131 7.74 -2.32 -9.71
N ILE A 132 8.57 -2.58 -8.71
CA ILE A 132 9.33 -1.53 -8.01
C ILE A 132 10.31 -0.94 -9.03
N ALA A 133 10.26 0.39 -9.17
CA ALA A 133 11.07 1.14 -10.11
C ALA A 133 12.54 1.22 -9.66
N GLY A 134 13.43 1.52 -10.61
CA GLY A 134 14.86 1.64 -10.34
C GLY A 134 15.24 2.86 -9.48
N ARG A 135 16.49 2.84 -8.98
CA ARG A 135 17.05 3.81 -8.01
C ARG A 135 16.78 5.30 -8.30
N ASN A 136 16.77 5.70 -9.56
CA ASN A 136 16.64 7.11 -9.97
C ASN A 136 15.27 7.39 -10.59
N THR A 137 14.24 6.68 -10.14
CA THR A 137 12.86 6.80 -10.63
C THR A 137 11.93 6.85 -9.42
N GLY A 138 11.27 7.99 -9.21
CA GLY A 138 10.40 8.26 -8.08
C GLY A 138 9.83 9.67 -8.08
N PHE A 139 9.39 10.12 -6.92
CA PHE A 139 8.80 11.45 -6.68
C PHE A 139 9.51 12.13 -5.51
N ASN A 140 9.41 13.45 -5.41
CA ASN A 140 9.82 14.20 -4.22
C ASN A 140 8.63 14.23 -3.24
N ILE A 141 8.55 13.23 -2.37
CA ILE A 141 7.40 12.96 -1.48
C ILE A 141 7.42 13.88 -0.25
N ASP A 142 8.62 14.17 0.26
CA ASP A 142 8.82 14.97 1.48
C ASP A 142 9.15 16.45 1.18
N GLY A 143 9.37 16.80 -0.09
CA GLY A 143 9.73 18.15 -0.52
C GLY A 143 11.20 18.50 -0.30
N LEU A 144 12.03 17.58 0.19
CA LEU A 144 13.43 17.82 0.55
C LEU A 144 14.37 17.76 -0.66
N CYS A 145 13.94 17.16 -1.77
CA CYS A 145 14.67 17.23 -3.02
C CYS A 145 14.62 18.66 -3.60
N GLN A 146 15.76 19.37 -3.55
CA GLN A 146 15.87 20.76 -3.99
C GLN A 146 15.88 20.95 -5.52
N ASN A 147 15.98 19.87 -6.31
CA ASN A 147 15.99 19.91 -7.78
C ASN A 147 15.33 18.64 -8.36
N ASP A 148 14.92 18.69 -9.63
CA ASP A 148 14.30 17.58 -10.37
C ASP A 148 15.18 16.32 -10.53
N VAL A 149 16.45 16.41 -10.09
CA VAL A 149 17.43 15.31 -10.13
C VAL A 149 17.26 14.35 -8.96
N CYS A 150 16.78 14.84 -7.81
CA CYS A 150 16.57 14.04 -6.61
C CYS A 150 15.15 13.48 -6.63
N GLN A 151 15.02 12.17 -6.42
CA GLN A 151 13.75 11.45 -6.39
C GLN A 151 13.81 10.44 -5.24
N ASP A 152 12.74 10.38 -4.47
CA ASP A 152 12.60 9.47 -3.35
C ASP A 152 12.14 8.12 -3.90
N ASN A 153 12.97 7.10 -3.69
CA ASN A 153 12.67 5.70 -3.95
C ASN A 153 13.66 4.82 -3.17
N MET A 154 13.72 4.95 -1.85
CA MET A 154 14.64 4.21 -0.98
C MET A 154 14.45 2.70 -1.11
N LEU A 155 13.23 2.24 -1.36
CA LEU A 155 12.91 0.82 -1.52
C LEU A 155 13.26 0.20 -2.88
N TRP A 156 13.95 0.93 -3.77
CA TRP A 156 14.30 0.45 -5.12
C TRP A 156 14.99 -0.94 -5.14
N GLN A 157 15.83 -1.24 -4.15
CA GLN A 157 16.56 -2.53 -4.08
C GLN A 157 15.63 -3.71 -3.84
N LEU A 158 14.46 -3.51 -3.23
CA LEU A 158 13.46 -4.58 -3.09
C LEU A 158 12.97 -5.06 -4.45
N GLY A 159 13.07 -4.24 -5.50
CA GLY A 159 12.76 -4.66 -6.87
C GLY A 159 13.64 -5.80 -7.37
N GLU A 160 14.89 -5.92 -6.88
CA GLU A 160 15.80 -7.02 -7.22
C GLU A 160 15.35 -8.37 -6.64
N PHE A 161 14.56 -8.33 -5.55
CA PHE A 161 13.98 -9.51 -4.92
C PHE A 161 12.56 -9.80 -5.41
N GLY A 162 11.77 -8.75 -5.60
CA GLY A 162 10.32 -8.81 -5.68
C GLY A 162 9.72 -8.82 -7.08
N ASN A 163 10.36 -8.16 -8.04
CA ASN A 163 9.69 -7.82 -9.30
C ASN A 163 9.24 -9.05 -10.12
N GLU A 164 9.97 -10.16 -10.06
CA GLU A 164 9.53 -11.39 -10.72
C GLU A 164 8.29 -11.96 -10.04
N GLN A 165 8.23 -11.99 -8.71
CA GLN A 165 7.08 -12.51 -7.97
C GLN A 165 5.84 -11.63 -8.14
N ILE A 166 6.03 -10.31 -8.08
CA ILE A 166 5.01 -9.31 -8.42
C ILE A 166 4.41 -9.60 -9.80
N LYS A 167 5.27 -9.80 -10.81
CA LYS A 167 4.85 -10.04 -12.18
C LYS A 167 4.03 -11.33 -12.30
N GLN A 168 4.47 -12.40 -11.64
CA GLN A 168 3.72 -13.67 -11.64
C GLN A 168 2.33 -13.50 -10.99
N GLY A 169 2.23 -12.72 -9.91
CA GLY A 169 0.95 -12.47 -9.23
C GLY A 169 -0.07 -11.69 -10.07
N ILE A 170 0.38 -10.72 -10.87
CA ILE A 170 -0.50 -10.04 -11.86
C ILE A 170 -0.96 -11.02 -12.93
N LEU A 171 -0.04 -11.80 -13.51
CA LEU A 171 -0.36 -12.74 -14.57
C LEU A 171 -1.31 -13.85 -14.08
N GLY A 172 -1.19 -14.22 -12.80
CA GLY A 172 -2.11 -15.11 -12.10
C GLY A 172 -3.42 -14.46 -11.66
N GLY A 173 -3.63 -13.16 -11.93
CA GLY A 173 -4.80 -12.36 -11.55
C GLY A 173 -5.08 -12.31 -10.04
N GLU A 174 -4.05 -12.52 -9.23
CA GLU A 174 -4.12 -12.54 -7.77
C GLU A 174 -4.14 -11.11 -7.19
N SER A 175 -3.53 -10.17 -7.92
CA SER A 175 -3.63 -8.74 -7.67
C SER A 175 -3.96 -8.00 -8.97
N LEU A 176 -5.07 -7.27 -8.94
CA LEU A 176 -5.56 -6.50 -10.08
C LEU A 176 -5.84 -5.07 -9.60
N LEU A 177 -5.11 -4.11 -10.17
CA LEU A 177 -5.25 -2.69 -9.89
C LEU A 177 -5.91 -2.00 -11.09
N LEU A 178 -7.06 -1.38 -10.88
CA LEU A 178 -7.76 -0.59 -11.88
C LEU A 178 -7.49 0.89 -11.65
N LEU A 179 -7.28 1.60 -12.75
CA LEU A 179 -7.20 3.05 -12.83
C LEU A 179 -8.37 3.54 -13.67
N GLU A 180 -9.13 4.51 -13.19
CA GLU A 180 -10.20 5.14 -13.96
C GLU A 180 -9.93 6.64 -14.06
N VAL A 181 -9.92 7.15 -15.29
CA VAL A 181 -9.77 8.57 -15.60
C VAL A 181 -11.16 9.13 -15.90
N ALA A 182 -11.75 9.81 -14.92
CA ALA A 182 -13.10 10.37 -15.00
C ALA A 182 -13.06 11.88 -15.25
N GLY A 183 -14.00 12.38 -16.05
CA GLY A 183 -14.03 13.79 -16.46
C GLY A 183 -13.03 14.13 -17.58
N LEU A 184 -12.65 13.16 -18.41
CA LEU A 184 -11.80 13.41 -19.58
C LEU A 184 -12.66 13.96 -20.73
N ASP A 185 -12.25 15.08 -21.31
CA ASP A 185 -12.93 15.67 -22.47
C ASP A 185 -13.01 14.70 -23.67
N GLU A 186 -14.20 14.55 -24.25
CA GLU A 186 -14.42 13.81 -25.50
C GLU A 186 -14.75 14.74 -26.68
N PRO A 187 -14.07 14.62 -27.84
CA PRO A 187 -12.98 13.69 -28.12
C PRO A 187 -11.68 14.10 -27.42
N TYR A 188 -10.95 13.13 -26.86
CA TYR A 188 -9.69 13.35 -26.18
C TYR A 188 -8.61 13.88 -27.13
N LYS A 189 -8.03 15.03 -26.78
CA LYS A 189 -7.02 15.74 -27.58
C LYS A 189 -5.63 15.77 -26.94
N GLY A 190 -5.39 14.93 -25.93
CA GLY A 190 -4.10 14.88 -25.24
C GLY A 190 -3.88 16.02 -24.23
N ASN A 191 -4.88 16.84 -23.93
CA ASN A 191 -4.80 17.81 -22.86
C ASN A 191 -6.15 17.89 -22.14
N ASP A 192 -6.09 17.95 -20.83
CA ASP A 192 -7.22 18.17 -19.95
C ASP A 192 -6.71 18.83 -18.68
N GLY A 193 -7.29 19.97 -18.30
CA GLY A 193 -6.80 20.72 -17.15
C GLY A 193 -7.23 20.14 -15.82
N ARG A 194 -8.35 19.40 -15.77
CA ARG A 194 -9.06 19.08 -14.52
C ARG A 194 -9.88 17.82 -14.66
N LEU A 195 -9.35 16.73 -14.15
CA LEU A 195 -10.04 15.46 -14.12
C LEU A 195 -9.77 14.73 -12.81
N THR A 196 -10.43 13.60 -12.63
CA THR A 196 -10.23 12.75 -11.46
C THR A 196 -9.58 11.44 -11.86
N LEU A 197 -8.46 11.11 -11.22
CA LEU A 197 -7.90 9.76 -11.25
C LEU A 197 -8.51 8.98 -10.08
N LYS A 198 -9.18 7.86 -10.36
CA LYS A 198 -9.73 6.93 -9.36
C LYS A 198 -8.97 5.62 -9.42
N ILE A 199 -8.71 5.01 -8.26
CA ILE A 199 -7.90 3.80 -8.15
C ILE A 199 -8.68 2.75 -7.35
N TYR A 200 -8.72 1.53 -7.86
CA TYR A 200 -9.45 0.42 -7.25
C TYR A 200 -8.62 -0.85 -7.23
N SER A 201 -8.77 -1.64 -6.17
CA SER A 201 -8.52 -3.08 -6.26
C SER A 201 -9.68 -3.72 -7.01
N ALA A 202 -9.36 -4.70 -7.83
CA ALA A 202 -10.31 -5.34 -8.73
C ALA A 202 -10.23 -6.86 -8.64
N ARG A 203 -11.25 -7.51 -9.19
CA ARG A 203 -11.23 -8.93 -9.52
C ARG A 203 -11.78 -9.12 -10.92
N ASP A 204 -11.30 -10.15 -11.59
CA ASP A 204 -11.86 -10.61 -12.87
C ASP A 204 -13.39 -10.81 -12.72
N ALA A 205 -14.15 -10.30 -13.68
CA ALA A 205 -15.60 -10.42 -13.68
C ALA A 205 -16.09 -11.78 -14.17
N ASP A 206 -15.24 -12.53 -14.88
CA ASP A 206 -15.57 -13.79 -15.52
C ASP A 206 -15.93 -14.89 -14.51
N ASP A 207 -16.90 -15.72 -14.90
CA ASP A 207 -17.34 -16.89 -14.16
C ASP A 207 -17.60 -18.04 -15.15
N PRO A 208 -16.73 -19.08 -15.21
CA PRO A 208 -15.58 -19.31 -14.34
C PRO A 208 -14.39 -18.37 -14.65
N TYR A 209 -13.54 -18.16 -13.64
CA TYR A 209 -12.31 -17.38 -13.71
C TYR A 209 -11.39 -17.81 -14.87
N TYR A 210 -10.92 -16.85 -15.70
CA TYR A 210 -10.13 -17.16 -16.90
C TYR A 210 -8.96 -16.18 -17.15
N PRO A 211 -7.83 -16.29 -16.42
CA PRO A 211 -6.80 -15.24 -16.37
C PRO A 211 -6.22 -14.76 -17.71
N SER A 212 -6.24 -15.62 -18.73
CA SER A 212 -5.70 -15.30 -20.05
C SER A 212 -6.46 -14.21 -20.83
N ASN A 213 -7.68 -13.86 -20.42
CA ASN A 213 -8.46 -12.77 -21.04
C ASN A 213 -8.46 -11.46 -20.24
N ASN A 214 -7.71 -11.38 -19.14
CA ASN A 214 -7.67 -10.17 -18.32
C ASN A 214 -7.11 -8.96 -19.09
N PHE A 215 -6.13 -9.18 -19.97
CA PHE A 215 -5.34 -8.11 -20.58
C PHE A 215 -5.44 -8.06 -22.11
N SER A 216 -6.05 -9.06 -22.73
CA SER A 216 -6.21 -9.10 -24.18
C SER A 216 -7.37 -10.01 -24.55
N ARG A 217 -8.10 -9.64 -25.61
CA ARG A 217 -9.23 -10.42 -26.09
C ARG A 217 -8.73 -11.73 -26.74
N PRO A 218 -9.09 -12.92 -26.20
CA PRO A 218 -8.73 -14.18 -26.83
C PRO A 218 -9.37 -14.32 -28.20
N GLU A 219 -8.75 -15.09 -29.08
CA GLU A 219 -9.32 -15.43 -30.38
C GLU A 219 -10.68 -16.15 -30.18
N GLY A 220 -11.74 -15.62 -30.79
CA GLY A 220 -13.09 -16.19 -30.70
C GLY A 220 -13.91 -15.79 -29.47
N SER A 221 -13.35 -15.03 -28.52
CA SER A 221 -14.16 -14.39 -27.46
C SER A 221 -14.76 -13.08 -27.96
N ASP A 222 -15.95 -12.69 -27.49
CA ASP A 222 -16.52 -11.34 -27.66
C ASP A 222 -16.31 -10.43 -26.45
N THR A 223 -15.97 -11.02 -25.30
CA THR A 223 -15.74 -10.33 -24.03
C THR A 223 -14.26 -10.37 -23.66
N CYS A 224 -13.76 -9.26 -23.14
CA CYS A 224 -12.43 -9.13 -22.54
C CYS A 224 -12.46 -8.07 -21.48
N CYS A 225 -11.56 -8.22 -20.51
CA CYS A 225 -11.08 -7.10 -19.73
C CYS A 225 -12.21 -6.47 -18.88
N GLU A 226 -13.18 -7.29 -18.48
CA GLU A 226 -14.30 -6.90 -17.61
C GLU A 226 -13.93 -7.19 -16.16
N PHE A 227 -14.11 -6.20 -15.29
CA PHE A 227 -13.67 -6.29 -13.91
C PHE A 227 -14.77 -5.83 -12.95
N LYS A 228 -14.77 -6.46 -11.77
CA LYS A 228 -15.58 -6.06 -10.62
C LYS A 228 -14.68 -5.38 -9.59
N ILE A 229 -15.09 -4.21 -9.12
CA ILE A 229 -14.37 -3.48 -8.06
C ILE A 229 -14.51 -4.23 -6.74
N VAL A 230 -13.42 -4.36 -5.99
CA VAL A 230 -13.45 -4.91 -4.62
C VAL A 230 -14.20 -3.92 -3.70
N PRO A 231 -15.16 -4.36 -2.87
CA PRO A 231 -15.93 -3.46 -1.99
C PRO A 231 -15.11 -2.56 -1.08
N LEU A 232 -13.90 -2.98 -0.69
CA LEU A 232 -13.01 -2.18 0.14
C LEU A 232 -12.48 -0.95 -0.61
N SER A 233 -12.51 -0.92 -1.94
CA SER A 233 -12.09 0.24 -2.74
C SER A 233 -13.19 1.29 -2.94
N ILE A 234 -14.39 1.07 -2.41
CA ILE A 234 -15.51 2.02 -2.49
C ILE A 234 -15.99 2.50 -1.11
N SER A 235 -16.47 3.73 -1.04
CA SER A 235 -17.09 4.35 0.14
C SER A 235 -18.37 5.12 -0.21
N GLY A 236 -19.23 5.28 0.79
CA GLY A 236 -20.42 6.14 0.74
C GLY A 236 -21.58 5.65 -0.17
N PRO A 237 -22.79 6.17 0.04
CA PRO A 237 -23.87 6.18 -0.94
C PRO A 237 -24.04 7.60 -1.57
N PRO A 238 -23.98 7.77 -2.91
CA PRO A 238 -23.69 6.74 -3.91
C PRO A 238 -22.25 6.20 -3.78
N PRO A 239 -21.96 4.98 -4.29
CA PRO A 239 -20.61 4.43 -4.25
C PRO A 239 -19.61 5.36 -4.91
N GLN A 240 -18.52 5.67 -4.22
CA GLN A 240 -17.40 6.47 -4.69
C GLN A 240 -16.09 5.73 -4.52
N ALA A 241 -15.10 6.02 -5.36
CA ALA A 241 -13.74 5.52 -5.16
C ALA A 241 -13.16 6.05 -3.84
N ARG A 242 -12.59 5.16 -3.01
CA ARG A 242 -11.89 5.57 -1.79
C ARG A 242 -10.60 6.32 -2.11
N ALA A 243 -9.83 5.79 -3.04
CA ALA A 243 -8.60 6.42 -3.54
C ALA A 243 -8.93 7.19 -4.82
N ARG A 244 -9.02 8.52 -4.72
CA ARG A 244 -9.20 9.40 -5.87
C ARG A 244 -8.41 10.69 -5.72
N ALA A 245 -7.69 11.08 -6.75
CA ALA A 245 -6.85 12.27 -6.77
C ALA A 245 -7.33 13.24 -7.85
N PRO A 246 -7.32 14.56 -7.58
CA PRO A 246 -7.38 15.54 -8.66
C PRO A 246 -6.15 15.35 -9.55
N ALA A 247 -6.35 15.38 -10.86
CA ALA A 247 -5.30 15.17 -11.83
C ALA A 247 -5.50 16.08 -13.05
N ARG A 248 -4.47 16.17 -13.87
CA ARG A 248 -4.50 16.84 -15.16
C ARG A 248 -3.75 16.03 -16.20
N VAL A 249 -4.05 16.28 -17.47
CA VAL A 249 -3.34 15.73 -18.61
C VAL A 249 -2.74 16.87 -19.42
N THR A 250 -1.43 16.83 -19.63
CA THR A 250 -0.73 17.78 -20.51
C THR A 250 0.11 17.01 -21.52
N ARG A 251 -0.12 17.21 -22.82
CA ARG A 251 0.57 16.49 -23.91
C ARG A 251 0.55 14.98 -23.71
N ALA A 252 -0.64 14.45 -23.43
CA ALA A 252 -0.93 13.06 -23.14
C ALA A 252 -0.33 12.51 -21.84
N GLN A 253 0.36 13.34 -21.05
CA GLN A 253 0.90 12.96 -19.75
C GLN A 253 -0.11 13.28 -18.65
N LEU A 254 -0.66 12.25 -18.03
CA LEU A 254 -1.45 12.37 -16.80
C LEU A 254 -0.50 12.58 -15.61
N GLU A 255 -0.87 13.49 -14.72
CA GLU A 255 -0.24 13.67 -13.41
C GLU A 255 -1.27 14.01 -12.34
N SER A 256 -1.11 13.43 -11.15
CA SER A 256 -1.89 13.80 -9.96
C SER A 256 -1.45 15.16 -9.44
N LEU A 257 -2.41 16.00 -9.07
CA LEU A 257 -2.17 17.33 -8.51
C LEU A 257 -2.06 17.31 -6.98
N ALA A 258 -2.62 16.30 -6.33
CA ALA A 258 -2.52 16.10 -4.89
C ALA A 258 -2.21 14.65 -4.58
N PRO A 259 -1.46 14.39 -3.50
CA PRO A 259 -1.19 13.03 -3.06
C PRO A 259 -2.42 12.41 -2.40
N VAL A 260 -2.58 11.09 -2.53
CA VAL A 260 -3.67 10.34 -1.90
C VAL A 260 -3.17 9.03 -1.31
N PRO A 261 -3.75 8.50 -0.22
CA PRO A 261 -3.44 7.15 0.22
C PRO A 261 -4.01 6.13 -0.76
N VAL A 262 -3.26 5.07 -1.03
CA VAL A 262 -3.71 3.96 -1.89
C VAL A 262 -3.46 2.65 -1.17
N THR A 263 -4.48 1.79 -1.14
CA THR A 263 -4.37 0.44 -0.59
C THR A 263 -4.59 -0.58 -1.70
N PHE A 264 -3.71 -1.57 -1.78
CA PHE A 264 -3.81 -2.66 -2.76
C PHE A 264 -3.03 -3.89 -2.29
N THR A 265 -3.38 -5.05 -2.85
CA THR A 265 -2.68 -6.31 -2.59
C THR A 265 -1.36 -6.35 -3.34
N LEU A 266 -0.28 -6.68 -2.65
CA LEU A 266 1.04 -6.84 -3.26
C LEU A 266 1.47 -8.30 -3.16
N THR A 267 1.70 -8.94 -4.31
CA THR A 267 1.94 -10.40 -4.39
C THR A 267 3.40 -10.75 -4.05
N PHE A 268 3.74 -10.59 -2.77
CA PHE A 268 5.00 -11.01 -2.16
C PHE A 268 4.79 -12.18 -1.21
N GLY A 269 5.71 -13.15 -1.22
CA GLY A 269 5.64 -14.32 -0.36
C GLY A 269 4.53 -15.31 -0.74
N ASP A 270 4.02 -16.05 0.23
CA ASP A 270 2.96 -17.04 0.00
C ASP A 270 1.57 -16.44 0.32
N PRO A 271 0.50 -16.87 -0.38
CA PRO A 271 -0.87 -16.49 -0.02
C PRO A 271 -1.24 -16.83 1.44
N PRO A 272 -2.10 -16.03 2.11
CA PRO A 272 -2.74 -14.81 1.60
C PRO A 272 -1.74 -13.66 1.48
N TYR A 273 -1.74 -13.00 0.32
CA TYR A 273 -0.85 -11.87 0.07
C TYR A 273 -1.21 -10.66 0.93
N PRO A 274 -0.21 -9.88 1.38
CA PRO A 274 -0.47 -8.71 2.19
C PRO A 274 -1.16 -7.60 1.38
N GLU A 275 -2.12 -6.93 2.03
CA GLU A 275 -2.58 -5.61 1.62
C GLU A 275 -1.56 -4.58 2.09
N ILE A 276 -1.09 -3.76 1.17
CA ILE A 276 -0.20 -2.64 1.48
C ILE A 276 -0.97 -1.33 1.37
N ARG A 277 -0.74 -0.44 2.33
CA ARG A 277 -1.20 0.94 2.29
C ARG A 277 0.00 1.83 2.05
N VAL A 278 0.00 2.53 0.92
CA VAL A 278 1.01 3.52 0.58
C VAL A 278 0.43 4.90 0.87
N GLU A 279 1.16 5.70 1.64
CA GLU A 279 0.81 7.06 1.99
C GLU A 279 1.37 8.07 1.00
N ARG A 280 0.73 9.24 0.94
CA ARG A 280 1.15 10.37 0.09
C ARG A 280 1.44 10.00 -1.37
N VAL A 281 0.56 9.20 -1.99
CA VAL A 281 0.82 8.67 -3.33
C VAL A 281 0.59 9.71 -4.41
N PHE A 282 1.62 9.95 -5.22
CA PHE A 282 1.56 10.66 -6.48
C PHE A 282 1.53 9.69 -7.66
N PHE A 283 0.90 10.13 -8.74
CA PHE A 283 0.77 9.39 -9.99
C PHE A 283 1.26 10.23 -11.17
N ARG A 284 1.95 9.57 -12.09
CA ARG A 284 2.18 10.07 -13.45
C ARG A 284 2.12 8.95 -14.47
N GLY A 285 1.84 9.28 -15.71
CA GLY A 285 1.98 8.35 -16.84
C GLY A 285 1.45 8.93 -18.13
N ARG A 286 1.44 8.15 -19.21
CA ARG A 286 1.01 8.61 -20.54
C ARG A 286 -0.22 7.84 -21.01
N ILE A 287 -1.29 8.59 -21.29
CA ILE A 287 -2.52 8.06 -21.86
C ILE A 287 -2.47 8.21 -23.38
N ASN A 288 -2.51 7.10 -24.11
CA ASN A 288 -2.54 7.12 -25.57
C ASN A 288 -3.79 7.88 -26.07
N PRO A 289 -3.69 8.74 -27.13
CA PRO A 289 -4.85 9.36 -27.76
C PRO A 289 -6.01 8.42 -28.13
N SER A 290 -5.74 7.13 -28.40
CA SER A 290 -6.78 6.12 -28.65
C SER A 290 -7.52 5.65 -27.40
N LEU A 291 -7.05 6.03 -26.20
CA LEU A 291 -7.54 5.57 -24.89
C LEU A 291 -7.51 4.04 -24.74
N THR A 292 -6.63 3.35 -25.49
CA THR A 292 -6.49 1.90 -25.43
C THR A 292 -5.46 1.46 -24.39
N GLU A 293 -4.52 2.33 -24.05
CA GLU A 293 -3.34 2.01 -23.24
C GLU A 293 -2.91 3.19 -22.37
N PHE A 294 -2.39 2.84 -21.20
CA PHE A 294 -1.69 3.72 -20.29
C PHE A 294 -0.26 3.20 -20.15
N THR A 295 0.71 4.01 -20.57
CA THR A 295 2.13 3.63 -20.67
C THR A 295 2.98 4.53 -19.79
N GLU A 296 4.21 4.11 -19.51
CA GLU A 296 5.15 4.88 -18.67
C GLU A 296 4.54 5.27 -17.30
N GLY A 297 3.69 4.40 -16.75
CA GLY A 297 3.03 4.65 -15.48
C GLY A 297 4.02 4.60 -14.33
N LEU A 298 3.86 5.54 -13.41
CA LEU A 298 4.61 5.58 -12.16
C LEU A 298 3.68 6.03 -11.03
N LEU A 299 3.61 5.20 -10.01
CA LEU A 299 3.00 5.46 -8.72
C LEU A 299 4.15 5.63 -7.72
N GLY A 300 4.16 6.65 -6.88
CA GLY A 300 5.14 6.72 -5.79
C GLY A 300 4.63 7.42 -4.57
N GLY A 301 5.06 6.95 -3.41
CA GLY A 301 4.60 7.39 -2.10
C GLY A 301 5.45 6.76 -1.01
N ALA A 302 5.00 6.79 0.23
CA ALA A 302 5.73 6.25 1.37
C ALA A 302 5.02 5.01 1.92
N LEU A 303 5.78 3.94 2.16
CA LEU A 303 5.31 2.77 2.88
C LEU A 303 5.60 2.96 4.38
N PRO A 304 4.59 3.12 5.24
CA PRO A 304 4.80 3.32 6.67
C PRO A 304 5.52 2.13 7.29
N MET A 305 6.41 2.39 8.26
CA MET A 305 7.13 1.35 8.99
C MET A 305 6.16 0.38 9.68
N THR A 306 5.04 0.86 10.20
CA THR A 306 4.02 0.00 10.82
C THR A 306 3.44 -1.00 9.83
N VAL A 307 3.18 -0.59 8.58
CA VAL A 307 2.69 -1.49 7.52
C VAL A 307 3.74 -2.56 7.25
N LEU A 308 5.01 -2.19 7.09
CA LEU A 308 6.11 -3.13 6.85
C LEU A 308 6.34 -4.10 8.01
N SER A 309 6.08 -3.67 9.25
CA SER A 309 6.22 -4.49 10.46
C SER A 309 5.17 -5.61 10.55
N HIS A 310 4.05 -5.49 9.83
CA HIS A 310 2.99 -6.50 9.81
C HIS A 310 3.12 -7.50 8.66
N ILE A 311 4.06 -7.28 7.75
CA ILE A 311 4.28 -8.16 6.61
C ILE A 311 5.41 -9.12 6.95
N ASN A 312 5.17 -10.43 6.90
CA ASN A 312 6.24 -11.41 7.10
C ASN A 312 7.31 -11.26 6.02
N ASN A 313 8.58 -11.29 6.39
CA ASN A 313 9.69 -11.24 5.44
C ASN A 313 9.74 -12.53 4.61
N PRO A 314 9.51 -12.52 3.28
CA PRO A 314 9.55 -13.73 2.48
C PRO A 314 10.98 -14.09 2.02
N TYR A 315 11.98 -13.25 2.31
CA TYR A 315 13.33 -13.35 1.77
C TYR A 315 14.37 -13.66 2.85
N CYS A 316 15.50 -14.24 2.44
CA CYS A 316 16.70 -14.40 3.26
C CYS A 316 16.51 -15.13 4.61
N ARG A 317 15.53 -16.04 4.70
CA ARG A 317 15.26 -16.84 5.91
C ARG A 317 16.37 -17.87 6.18
N ASN A 318 16.48 -18.31 7.44
CA ASN A 318 17.51 -19.18 8.04
C ASN A 318 17.90 -20.47 7.29
N ASN A 319 17.23 -20.85 6.20
CA ASN A 319 17.50 -22.07 5.43
C ASN A 319 17.83 -21.82 3.94
N GLY A 320 17.94 -20.56 3.50
CA GLY A 320 18.34 -20.21 2.14
C GLY A 320 19.87 -20.26 1.97
N PRO A 321 20.40 -20.74 0.84
CA PRO A 321 21.82 -20.55 0.55
C PRO A 321 22.12 -19.05 0.51
N ALA A 322 23.13 -18.61 1.25
CA ALA A 322 23.63 -17.25 1.16
C ALA A 322 23.91 -16.94 -0.31
N ASN A 323 23.28 -15.90 -0.84
CA ASN A 323 23.48 -15.42 -2.20
C ASN A 323 23.92 -13.95 -2.15
N ALA A 324 24.27 -13.38 -3.30
CA ALA A 324 24.75 -12.00 -3.37
C ALA A 324 23.75 -10.97 -2.77
N LEU A 325 22.46 -11.31 -2.74
CA LEU A 325 21.37 -10.46 -2.25
C LEU A 325 21.10 -10.70 -0.74
N CYS A 326 21.27 -11.92 -0.24
CA CYS A 326 21.06 -12.31 1.15
C CYS A 326 22.39 -12.43 1.92
N LYS A 327 22.95 -11.28 2.29
CA LYS A 327 24.20 -11.20 3.09
C LYS A 327 24.01 -11.51 4.57
N LYS A 328 22.78 -11.36 5.07
CA LYS A 328 22.35 -11.66 6.44
C LYS A 328 21.23 -12.69 6.40
N THR A 329 21.18 -13.52 7.44
CA THR A 329 20.11 -14.50 7.67
C THR A 329 19.13 -13.92 8.66
N PHE A 330 17.84 -14.05 8.37
CA PHE A 330 16.78 -13.57 9.23
C PHE A 330 16.08 -14.73 9.96
N VAL A 331 15.63 -14.46 11.19
CA VAL A 331 14.76 -15.37 11.95
C VAL A 331 13.43 -15.60 11.22
N ASP A 332 12.81 -16.76 11.46
CA ASP A 332 11.64 -17.22 10.70
C ASP A 332 10.40 -16.31 10.85
N ASP A 333 10.33 -15.57 11.96
CA ASP A 333 9.27 -14.61 12.28
C ASP A 333 9.70 -13.15 12.08
N SER A 334 10.72 -12.92 11.25
CA SER A 334 11.10 -11.59 10.78
C SER A 334 10.05 -10.99 9.84
N THR A 335 10.04 -9.68 9.79
CA THR A 335 9.10 -8.82 9.06
C THR A 335 9.79 -8.13 7.89
N LEU A 336 9.02 -7.61 6.94
CA LEU A 336 9.57 -6.85 5.83
C LEU A 336 10.29 -5.58 6.33
N LEU A 337 9.87 -5.03 7.46
CA LEU A 337 10.59 -3.94 8.12
C LEU A 337 11.99 -4.36 8.60
N ASP A 338 12.14 -5.56 9.16
CA ASP A 338 13.45 -6.10 9.54
C ASP A 338 14.37 -6.22 8.32
N LEU A 339 13.83 -6.70 7.19
CA LEU A 339 14.56 -6.81 5.92
C LEU A 339 15.04 -5.44 5.43
N VAL A 340 14.12 -4.46 5.39
CA VAL A 340 14.37 -3.10 4.92
C VAL A 340 15.38 -2.38 5.81
N SER A 341 15.18 -2.42 7.13
CA SER A 341 16.07 -1.77 8.10
C SER A 341 17.49 -2.32 8.04
N THR A 342 17.62 -3.63 7.85
CA THR A 342 18.89 -4.33 7.84
C THR A 342 19.64 -4.19 6.51
N LEU A 343 18.94 -4.24 5.38
CA LEU A 343 19.57 -4.24 4.05
C LEU A 343 19.73 -2.84 3.45
N LEU A 344 18.81 -1.92 3.75
CA LEU A 344 18.73 -0.63 3.08
C LEU A 344 19.12 0.51 4.01
N SER A 345 18.29 0.75 5.03
CA SER A 345 18.47 1.84 5.98
C SER A 345 17.57 1.60 7.18
N ASP A 346 18.15 1.72 8.36
CA ASP A 346 17.46 1.65 9.64
C ASP A 346 16.64 2.91 9.97
N THR A 347 16.79 3.94 9.16
CA THR A 347 16.09 5.22 9.25
C THR A 347 15.26 5.41 7.97
N PRO A 348 13.94 5.66 8.07
CA PRO A 348 13.08 6.03 6.96
C PRO A 348 13.56 7.34 6.33
N ASP A 349 13.21 7.56 5.06
CA ASP A 349 13.53 8.80 4.35
C ASP A 349 12.35 9.76 4.24
N VAL A 350 11.13 9.34 4.61
CA VAL A 350 9.93 10.20 4.55
C VAL A 350 9.33 10.41 5.93
N ASP A 351 9.28 11.67 6.35
CA ASP A 351 8.59 12.15 7.56
C ASP A 351 7.06 12.23 7.33
N LEU A 352 6.40 11.16 7.81
CA LEU A 352 4.98 10.93 8.06
C LEU A 352 4.14 12.12 8.48
N ASP A 353 4.45 12.57 9.67
CA ASP A 353 3.59 13.46 10.40
C ASP A 353 4.22 14.85 10.52
N GLY A 354 5.54 14.98 10.48
CA GLY A 354 6.30 16.22 10.57
C GLY A 354 6.92 16.45 11.95
N ASP A 355 7.05 15.43 12.80
CA ASP A 355 7.70 15.52 14.11
C ASP A 355 9.18 15.08 14.10
N GLY A 356 9.74 14.89 12.91
CA GLY A 356 11.13 14.47 12.69
C GLY A 356 11.24 12.97 12.51
N LEU A 357 12.32 12.52 11.86
CA LEU A 357 12.42 11.11 11.50
C LEU A 357 12.50 10.20 12.72
N GLU A 358 11.66 9.18 12.76
CA GLU A 358 11.74 8.04 13.67
C GLU A 358 12.78 7.03 13.15
N CYS A 359 13.10 5.99 13.91
CA CYS A 359 13.84 4.85 13.35
C CYS A 359 13.73 3.58 14.17
N VAL A 360 14.25 2.53 13.57
CA VAL A 360 14.29 1.18 14.14
C VAL A 360 15.73 0.71 14.25
N LEU A 361 16.06 0.04 15.35
CA LEU A 361 17.41 -0.48 15.62
C LEU A 361 17.34 -1.98 15.85
N ASP A 362 18.35 -2.67 15.34
CA ASP A 362 18.77 -4.02 15.72
C ASP A 362 20.00 -3.84 16.62
N THR A 363 19.84 -3.91 17.95
CA THR A 363 20.93 -3.62 18.90
C THR A 363 21.75 -4.86 19.29
N ASP A 364 21.21 -6.07 19.10
CA ASP A 364 21.90 -7.32 19.42
C ASP A 364 22.52 -8.04 18.19
N GLY A 365 22.20 -7.58 16.98
CA GLY A 365 22.76 -8.04 15.72
C GLY A 365 22.07 -9.28 15.14
N ASP A 366 20.93 -9.69 15.66
CA ASP A 366 20.17 -10.86 15.20
C ASP A 366 19.36 -10.59 13.91
N SER A 367 19.45 -9.37 13.36
CA SER A 367 18.70 -8.89 12.18
C SER A 367 17.20 -8.79 12.44
N ARG A 368 16.80 -8.61 13.70
CA ARG A 368 15.46 -8.26 14.13
C ARG A 368 15.50 -6.93 14.86
N ILE A 369 14.49 -6.11 14.63
CA ILE A 369 14.35 -4.83 15.33
C ILE A 369 14.02 -5.11 16.80
N ASP A 370 14.74 -4.50 17.72
CA ASP A 370 14.52 -4.63 19.16
C ASP A 370 14.27 -3.27 19.85
N THR A 371 14.55 -2.18 19.15
CA THR A 371 14.44 -0.81 19.67
C THR A 371 13.83 0.09 18.62
N CYS A 372 12.84 0.89 19.02
CA CYS A 372 12.22 1.89 18.16
C CYS A 372 12.40 3.28 18.79
N CYS A 373 12.81 4.25 18.00
CA CYS A 373 13.04 5.63 18.40
C CYS A 373 11.94 6.52 17.81
N ASP A 374 11.32 7.33 18.67
CA ASP A 374 10.37 8.36 18.27
C ASP A 374 11.11 9.57 17.65
N GLY A 375 10.39 10.41 16.92
CA GLY A 375 10.90 11.61 16.30
C GLY A 375 11.63 12.51 17.31
N ALA A 376 12.80 13.04 16.91
CA ALA A 376 13.60 13.93 17.76
C ALA A 376 13.16 15.40 17.69
N GLY A 377 11.95 15.67 17.21
CA GLY A 377 11.39 17.00 17.00
C GLY A 377 11.51 17.47 15.55
N SER A 378 10.62 18.39 15.16
CA SER A 378 10.48 18.90 13.80
C SER A 378 11.81 19.37 13.22
N GLY A 379 12.19 18.84 12.06
CA GLY A 379 13.41 19.19 11.34
C GLY A 379 14.66 18.43 11.77
N SER A 380 14.59 17.59 12.82
CA SER A 380 15.64 16.60 13.08
C SER A 380 15.55 15.47 12.05
N ARG A 381 16.62 15.28 11.29
CA ARG A 381 16.76 14.16 10.34
C ARG A 381 17.52 12.97 10.93
N THR A 382 17.93 13.09 12.19
CA THR A 382 18.74 12.09 12.86
C THR A 382 18.01 11.61 14.09
N CYS A 383 17.48 10.40 14.01
CA CYS A 383 16.85 9.72 15.13
C CYS A 383 17.88 9.04 16.06
N LYS A 384 19.17 8.95 15.66
CA LYS A 384 20.27 8.32 16.44
C LYS A 384 21.43 9.27 16.73
N ASN A 385 22.08 9.11 17.89
CA ASN A 385 23.32 9.81 18.20
C ASN A 385 24.54 9.12 17.58
N ALA A 386 25.74 9.69 17.81
CA ALA A 386 27.00 9.13 17.33
C ALA A 386 27.28 7.72 17.88
N GLU A 387 26.68 7.37 19.03
CA GLU A 387 26.77 6.08 19.68
C GLU A 387 25.75 5.06 19.14
N GLY A 388 24.88 5.43 18.19
CA GLY A 388 23.87 4.55 17.60
C GLY A 388 22.64 4.30 18.47
N THR A 389 22.41 5.12 19.50
CA THR A 389 21.23 5.07 20.39
C THR A 389 20.22 6.16 20.03
N CYS A 390 18.97 6.04 20.49
CA CYS A 390 17.92 7.02 20.19
C CYS A 390 18.31 8.45 20.64
N ASN A 391 18.20 9.42 19.72
CA ASN A 391 18.23 10.85 20.04
C ASN A 391 16.89 11.29 20.67
N GLY A 392 15.79 10.74 20.17
CA GLY A 392 14.44 10.98 20.68
C GLY A 392 14.05 10.00 21.79
N PRO A 393 12.82 10.12 22.33
CA PRO A 393 12.28 9.15 23.26
C PRO A 393 12.20 7.75 22.64
N THR A 394 12.53 6.71 23.42
CA THR A 394 12.28 5.33 23.00
C THR A 394 10.78 5.05 22.97
N ILE A 395 10.32 4.31 21.97
CA ILE A 395 8.96 3.78 21.88
C ILE A 395 8.94 2.44 22.60
N PRO A 396 8.19 2.30 23.71
CA PRO A 396 8.15 1.04 24.44
C PRO A 396 7.45 -0.04 23.59
N PRO A 397 7.89 -1.31 23.70
CA PRO A 397 7.19 -2.41 23.06
C PRO A 397 5.76 -2.55 23.60
N THR A 398 4.83 -2.93 22.72
CA THR A 398 3.45 -3.24 23.13
C THR A 398 3.38 -4.48 24.01
N ASP A 399 4.31 -5.43 23.84
CA ASP A 399 4.58 -6.56 24.72
C ASP A 399 6.04 -6.51 25.22
N PRO A 400 6.30 -6.22 26.50
CA PRO A 400 7.66 -6.15 27.06
C PRO A 400 8.50 -7.43 26.92
N SER A 401 7.87 -8.59 26.70
CA SER A 401 8.59 -9.84 26.45
C SER A 401 9.06 -10.00 25.00
N ARG A 402 8.63 -9.09 24.12
CA ARG A 402 8.87 -9.09 22.67
C ARG A 402 9.29 -7.69 22.22
N PRO A 403 10.58 -7.33 22.33
CA PRO A 403 11.07 -5.97 22.06
C PRO A 403 10.68 -5.42 20.68
N TRP A 404 10.68 -6.27 19.65
CA TRP A 404 10.27 -5.91 18.27
C TRP A 404 8.84 -5.38 18.15
N THR A 405 7.98 -5.64 19.14
CA THR A 405 6.59 -5.16 19.13
C THR A 405 6.47 -3.65 19.35
N CYS A 406 7.59 -2.95 19.55
CA CYS A 406 7.63 -1.49 19.46
C CYS A 406 7.26 -1.00 18.06
N ALA A 407 7.56 -1.79 17.02
CA ALA A 407 7.27 -1.44 15.63
C ALA A 407 5.77 -1.44 15.29
N PHE A 408 4.94 -2.03 16.16
CA PHE A 408 3.48 -2.08 15.99
C PHE A 408 2.78 -0.82 16.53
N ASN A 409 3.52 0.13 17.10
CA ASN A 409 2.95 1.34 17.68
C ASN A 409 2.64 2.40 16.61
N ALA A 410 1.51 2.23 15.91
CA ALA A 410 1.08 3.13 14.83
C ALA A 410 0.74 4.58 15.25
N ALA A 411 0.80 4.89 16.54
CA ALA A 411 0.63 6.26 17.03
C ALA A 411 1.94 7.02 17.20
N ARG A 412 3.10 6.34 17.17
CA ARG A 412 4.43 6.92 17.40
C ARG A 412 5.49 6.50 16.38
N LEU A 413 5.12 5.62 15.44
CA LEU A 413 6.01 5.13 14.38
C LEU A 413 5.31 5.36 13.05
N THR A 414 5.13 6.62 12.70
CA THR A 414 4.28 7.04 11.58
C THR A 414 5.05 7.07 10.26
N ASP A 415 6.36 7.29 10.30
CA ASP A 415 7.22 7.50 9.14
C ASP A 415 7.34 6.30 8.24
N GLY A 416 7.82 6.54 7.03
CA GLY A 416 7.84 5.53 5.99
C GLY A 416 9.04 5.63 5.06
N TYR A 417 9.24 4.53 4.34
CA TYR A 417 10.23 4.44 3.29
C TYR A 417 9.60 4.81 1.95
N SER A 418 10.24 5.68 1.19
CA SER A 418 9.79 6.01 -0.15
C SER A 418 9.87 4.81 -1.09
N VAL A 419 8.82 4.65 -1.89
CA VAL A 419 8.72 3.63 -2.93
C VAL A 419 8.18 4.24 -4.20
N ALA A 420 8.75 3.82 -5.31
CA ALA A 420 8.20 4.08 -6.64
C ALA A 420 7.91 2.76 -7.35
N ILE A 421 6.77 2.70 -8.01
CA ILE A 421 6.22 1.52 -8.67
C ILE A 421 5.93 1.89 -10.12
N SER A 422 6.69 1.32 -11.04
CA SER A 422 6.46 1.46 -12.48
C SER A 422 5.37 0.50 -12.94
N PHE A 423 4.51 0.94 -13.86
CA PHE A 423 3.45 0.11 -14.40
C PHE A 423 3.08 0.45 -15.85
N SER A 424 2.40 -0.50 -16.49
CA SER A 424 1.62 -0.30 -17.70
C SER A 424 0.21 -0.82 -17.48
N ALA A 425 -0.76 -0.25 -18.20
CA ALA A 425 -2.15 -0.66 -18.12
C ALA A 425 -2.82 -0.65 -19.50
N VAL A 426 -3.78 -1.55 -19.69
CA VAL A 426 -4.59 -1.66 -20.92
C VAL A 426 -6.03 -1.31 -20.62
N ARG A 427 -6.77 -0.87 -21.64
CA ARG A 427 -8.19 -0.51 -21.49
C ARG A 427 -8.99 -1.66 -20.86
N ALA A 428 -9.85 -1.29 -19.92
CA ALA A 428 -10.72 -2.19 -19.17
C ALA A 428 -12.17 -1.70 -19.17
N SER A 429 -13.07 -2.55 -18.70
CA SER A 429 -14.47 -2.23 -18.44
C SER A 429 -14.82 -2.57 -16.99
N ILE A 430 -15.44 -1.61 -16.28
CA ILE A 430 -15.95 -1.83 -14.93
C ILE A 430 -17.40 -2.27 -15.05
N VAL A 431 -17.70 -3.53 -14.72
CA VAL A 431 -19.05 -4.10 -14.86
C VAL A 431 -19.84 -4.12 -13.55
N GLY A 432 -19.22 -3.72 -12.44
CA GLY A 432 -19.89 -3.55 -11.16
C GLY A 432 -18.95 -3.65 -9.96
N VAL A 433 -19.56 -3.81 -8.79
CA VAL A 433 -18.86 -4.05 -7.52
C VAL A 433 -19.00 -5.52 -7.15
N GLY A 434 -17.90 -6.18 -6.83
CA GLY A 434 -17.88 -7.58 -6.45
C GLY A 434 -18.60 -7.81 -5.13
N GLN A 435 -19.50 -8.80 -5.07
CA GLN A 435 -20.07 -9.30 -3.81
C GLN A 435 -19.10 -10.16 -3.01
#